data_AF-A0A7W1FPT2-F1
#
_entry.id   AF-A0A7W1FPT2-F1
#
_cell.length_a   1.000
_cell.length_b   1.000
_cell.length_c   1.000
_cell.angle_alpha   90.00
_cell.angle_beta   90.00
_cell.angle_gamma   90.00
#
_symmetry.space_group_name_H-M   'P 1'
#
loop_
_entity.id
_entity.type
_entity.pdbx_description
1 polymer ?
#
loop_
_entity_poly.entity_id
_entity_poly.type
_entity_poly.pdbx_seq_one_letter_code
_entity_poly.pdbx_strand_id
1 'polypeptide(L)' 'MSGSYDTDAARERLADLLHERKSLSNSDAQAATGLDPATIRTHLQALVAAGHARTEGQRRGMRYLVVTSRKASP' A
#
# COMPACT_ATOMS: atom_id res chain seq x y z
N MET A 1 -0.41 6.99 -24.68
CA MET A 1 -0.92 7.55 -23.41
C MET A 1 -1.48 6.43 -22.53
N SER A 2 -0.67 5.44 -22.13
CA SER A 2 -1.17 4.25 -21.37
C SER A 2 -0.59 4.08 -19.96
N GLY A 3 0.37 4.91 -19.54
CA GLY A 3 1.07 4.70 -18.26
C GLY A 3 0.27 5.02 -17.00
N SER A 4 -0.78 5.86 -17.08
CA SER A 4 -1.52 6.29 -15.87
C SER A 4 -2.48 5.21 -15.37
N TYR A 5 -3.15 4.48 -16.28
CA TYR A 5 -4.15 3.48 -15.90
C TYR A 5 -3.53 2.29 -15.16
N ASP A 6 -2.38 1.82 -15.65
CA ASP A 6 -1.64 0.72 -15.01
C ASP A 6 -1.13 1.12 -13.62
N THR A 7 -0.72 2.39 -13.47
CA THR A 7 -0.27 2.97 -12.20
C THR A 7 -1.42 3.07 -11.19
N ASP A 8 -2.62 3.45 -11.63
CA ASP A 8 -3.79 3.56 -10.77
C ASP A 8 -4.31 2.17 -10.35
N ALA A 9 -4.38 1.22 -11.28
CA ALA A 9 -4.78 -0.17 -11.00
C ALA A 9 -3.81 -0.87 -10.03
N ALA A 10 -2.49 -0.65 -10.19
CA ALA A 10 -1.48 -1.17 -9.26
C ALA A 10 -1.66 -0.59 -7.84
N ARG A 11 -1.97 0.71 -7.74
CA ARG A 11 -2.23 1.36 -6.46
C ARG A 11 -3.50 0.84 -5.78
N GLU A 12 -4.59 0.70 -6.53
CA GLU A 12 -5.85 0.13 -6.03
C GLU A 12 -5.63 -1.29 -5.51
N ARG A 13 -4.92 -2.13 -6.26
CA ARG A 13 -4.62 -3.49 -5.83
C ARG A 13 -3.83 -3.55 -4.52
N LEU A 14 -2.87 -2.63 -4.34
CA LEU A 14 -2.10 -2.53 -3.09
C LEU A 14 -2.95 -2.03 -1.92
N ALA A 15 -3.92 -1.15 -2.17
CA ALA A 15 -4.87 -0.69 -1.16
C ALA A 15 -5.79 -1.83 -0.70
N ASP A 16 -6.31 -2.63 -1.63
CA ASP A 16 -7.11 -3.82 -1.31
C ASP A 16 -6.32 -4.82 -0.47
N LEU A 17 -5.09 -5.12 -0.86
CA LEU A 17 -4.21 -6.02 -0.11
C LEU A 17 -3.93 -5.51 1.32
N LEU A 18 -3.74 -4.19 1.48
CA LEU A 18 -3.61 -3.58 2.81
C LEU A 18 -4.90 -3.71 3.62
N HIS A 19 -6.06 -3.54 2.99
CA HIS A 19 -7.34 -3.68 3.66
C HIS A 19 -7.61 -5.13 4.09
N GLU A 20 -7.31 -6.10 3.23
CA GLU A 20 -7.45 -7.54 3.48
C GLU A 20 -6.51 -8.00 4.61
N ARG A 21 -5.22 -7.65 4.51
CA ARG A 21 -4.16 -8.20 5.39
C ARG A 21 -3.90 -7.35 6.63
N LYS A 22 -4.42 -6.13 6.69
CA LYS A 22 -4.19 -5.08 7.71
C LYS A 22 -2.74 -4.59 7.84
N SER A 23 -1.78 -5.40 7.40
CA SER A 23 -0.36 -5.15 7.38
C SER A 23 0.25 -5.73 6.12
N LEU A 24 1.17 -5.00 5.49
CA LEU A 24 1.89 -5.42 4.29
C LEU A 24 3.37 -5.08 4.40
N SER A 25 4.26 -6.05 4.15
CA SER A 25 5.68 -5.77 3.88
C SER A 25 5.91 -5.59 2.38
N ASN A 26 7.07 -5.03 1.99
CA ASN A 26 7.42 -4.90 0.57
C ASN A 26 7.54 -6.28 -0.12
N SER A 27 8.05 -7.30 0.58
CA SER A 27 8.11 -8.67 0.06
C SER A 27 6.72 -9.29 -0.12
N ASP A 28 5.78 -9.03 0.80
CA ASP A 28 4.41 -9.53 0.66
C ASP A 28 3.69 -8.88 -0.51
N ALA A 29 3.91 -7.58 -0.70
CA ALA A 29 3.39 -6.81 -1.82
C ALA A 29 3.94 -7.33 -3.15
N GLN A 30 5.24 -7.61 -3.21
CA GLN A 30 5.89 -8.16 -4.39
C GLN A 30 5.36 -9.54 -4.73
N ALA A 31 5.25 -10.44 -3.75
CA ALA A 31 4.69 -11.77 -3.96
C ALA A 31 3.23 -11.75 -4.44
N ALA A 32 2.44 -10.76 -3.99
CA ALA A 32 1.02 -10.65 -4.33
C ALA A 32 0.74 -9.93 -5.65
N THR A 33 1.64 -9.06 -6.11
CA THR A 33 1.41 -8.20 -7.29
C THR A 33 2.36 -8.50 -8.45
N GLY A 34 3.50 -9.13 -8.20
CA GLY A 34 4.56 -9.33 -9.19
C GLY A 34 5.30 -8.05 -9.60
N LEU A 35 4.96 -6.90 -9.00
CA LEU A 35 5.57 -5.61 -9.31
C LEU A 35 7.00 -5.52 -8.78
N ASP A 36 7.80 -4.66 -9.39
CA ASP A 36 9.14 -4.38 -8.87
C ASP A 36 9.07 -3.60 -7.53
N PRO A 37 10.10 -3.74 -6.68
CA PRO A 37 10.09 -3.09 -5.35
C PRO A 37 10.04 -1.57 -5.37
N ALA A 38 10.50 -0.90 -6.43
CA ALA A 38 10.49 0.56 -6.53
C ALA A 38 9.09 1.08 -6.86
N THR A 39 8.39 0.42 -7.79
CA THR A 39 6.98 0.68 -8.11
C THR A 39 6.10 0.48 -6.88
N ILE A 40 6.27 -0.66 -6.19
CA ILE A 40 5.54 -0.96 -4.94
C ILE A 40 5.76 0.14 -3.91
N ARG A 41 7.02 0.51 -3.66
CA ARG A 41 7.35 1.55 -2.68
C ARG A 41 6.71 2.88 -3.04
N THR A 42 6.72 3.26 -4.31
CA THR A 42 6.11 4.50 -4.80
C THR A 42 4.61 4.53 -4.50
N HIS A 43 3.88 3.46 -4.81
CA HIS A 43 2.44 3.38 -4.54
C HIS A 43 2.11 3.32 -3.05
N LEU A 44 2.84 2.53 -2.26
CA LEU A 44 2.62 2.44 -0.82
C LEU A 44 2.92 3.78 -0.12
N GLN A 45 3.93 4.53 -0.57
CA GLN A 45 4.19 5.88 -0.09
C GLN A 45 3.07 6.86 -0.48
N ALA A 46 2.52 6.74 -1.69
CA ALA A 46 1.37 7.55 -2.10
C ALA A 46 0.12 7.26 -1.22
N LEU A 47 -0.12 5.99 -0.87
CA LEU A 47 -1.19 5.61 0.06
C LEU A 47 -0.97 6.15 1.48
N VAL A 48 0.28 6.20 1.94
CA VAL A 48 0.63 6.84 3.21
C VAL A 48 0.40 8.35 3.15
N ALA A 49 0.83 9.02 2.08
CA ALA A 49 0.62 10.45 1.88
C ALA A 49 -0.87 10.82 1.80
N ALA A 50 -1.71 9.94 1.22
CA ALA A 50 -3.16 10.07 1.18
C ALA A 50 -3.87 9.71 2.50
N GLY A 51 -3.15 9.23 3.52
CA GLY A 51 -3.72 8.86 4.82
C GLY A 51 -4.45 7.51 4.83
N HIS A 52 -4.30 6.68 3.80
CA HIS A 52 -4.87 5.33 3.75
C HIS A 52 -4.00 4.27 4.42
N ALA A 53 -2.71 4.58 4.60
CA ALA A 53 -1.76 3.70 5.26
C ALA A 53 -0.84 4.49 6.18
N ARG A 54 -0.18 3.78 7.10
CA ARG A 54 0.93 4.31 7.90
C ARG A 54 2.07 3.29 7.95
N THR A 55 3.29 3.76 8.17
CA THR A 55 4.44 2.88 8.32
C THR A 55 4.70 2.57 9.79
N GLU A 56 5.00 1.32 10.11
CA GLU A 56 5.40 0.89 11.46
C GLU A 56 6.71 0.07 11.39
N GLY A 57 7.59 0.27 12.38
CA GLY A 57 8.90 -0.39 12.50
C GLY A 57 10.09 0.37 11.88
N GLN A 58 11.33 -0.02 12.24
CA GLN A 58 12.57 0.55 11.70
C GLN A 58 13.47 -0.52 11.05
N ARG A 59 13.98 -0.22 9.84
CA ARG A 59 14.99 -0.97 9.05
C ARG A 59 14.67 -2.43 8.71
N ARG A 60 14.60 -3.35 9.66
CA ARG A 60 14.23 -4.77 9.44
C ARG A 60 12.84 -5.00 10.05
N GLY A 61 11.87 -5.35 9.21
CA GLY A 61 10.48 -5.54 9.65
C GLY A 61 9.58 -4.31 9.50
N MET A 62 9.99 -3.31 8.71
CA MET A 62 9.10 -2.22 8.32
C MET A 62 7.87 -2.77 7.61
N ARG A 63 6.69 -2.32 8.05
CA ARG A 63 5.40 -2.72 7.50
C ARG A 63 4.53 -1.50 7.25
N TYR A 64 3.68 -1.60 6.25
CA TYR A 64 2.60 -0.66 5.99
C TYR A 64 1.34 -1.22 6.65
N LEU A 65 0.70 -0.42 7.48
CA LEU A 65 -0.55 -0.76 8.14
C LEU A 65 -1.68 0.04 7.53
N VAL A 66 -2.83 -0.60 7.35
CA VAL A 66 -4.05 0.11 6.93
C VAL A 66 -4.46 1.11 8.01
N VAL A 67 -4.78 2.32 7.60
CA VAL A 67 -5.45 3.28 8.46
C VAL A 67 -6.94 3.10 8.21
N THR A 68 -7.62 2.37 9.10
CA THR A 68 -9.07 2.39 9.10
C THR A 68 -9.50 3.74 9.65
N SER A 69 -9.81 4.68 8.77
CA SER A 69 -10.59 5.84 9.17
C SER A 69 -11.95 5.32 9.62
N ARG A 70 -12.09 4.96 10.89
CA ARG A 70 -13.40 4.85 11.53
C ARG A 70 -13.91 6.28 11.61
N LYS A 71 -14.46 6.78 10.51
CA LYS A 71 -15.46 7.84 10.58
C LYS A 71 -16.68 7.19 11.25
N ALA A 72 -16.63 7.09 12.58
CA ALA A 72 -17.84 7.14 13.36
C ALA A 72 -18.37 8.56 13.14
N SER A 73 -19.17 8.73 12.09
CA SER A 73 -20.12 9.82 12.08
C SER A 73 -21.22 9.43 13.09
N PRO A 74 -21.59 10.34 14.00
CA PRO A 74 -22.66 10.11 14.97
C PRO A 74 -24.03 9.94 14.30
#